data_AF-A0A2U2ARN0-F1
#
_entry.id   AF-A0A2U2ARN0-F1
#
_cell.length_a   1.000
_cell.length_b   1.000
_cell.length_c   1.000
_cell.angle_alpha   90.00
_cell.angle_beta   90.00
_cell.angle_gamma   90.00
#
_symmetry.space_group_name_H-M   'P 1'
#
loop_
_entity.id
_entity.type
_entity.pdbx_description
1 polymer ?
#
loop_
_entity_poly.entity_id
_entity_poly.type
_entity_poly.pdbx_seq_one_letter_code
_entity_poly.pdbx_strand_id
1 'polypeptide(L)'
;MFPMIRHNHLLWQEITQASERIDNVQSPEELLEIVESMRKISPLQFDRRDYLLYFVADFTLLITGFYLYRETGEGLFLFLLMLALFIGIILAIRFYRREKLPQQLSKKIFQRDLLFDNQIVPIAPETLPIDQLLQQFREFNRGNYRRDIPDLLKGEVALEGHSHNQPTIDFYYFHFHYIDEEIIEEKDNAGKPKNRKVYHHYHRYGLLLDLTKLTKQLLPTLQISADRKLRSKRSDYLPASISFRKTFSLTTSEQHFAAKILTPTMVEQLLKIGKAFKNLNIELNQQLLIAFDNADIIAAEQNYDLTNIDDFILELKEKQTLPQLTAILTFTQNILNSLR
;
A
#
# COMPACT_ATOMS: atom_id res chain seq x y z
N MET A 1 -26.26 -32.18 10.27
CA MET A 1 -25.78 -30.84 9.89
C MET A 1 -26.10 -30.64 8.42
N PHE A 2 -26.78 -29.54 8.05
CA PHE A 2 -27.15 -29.30 6.64
C PHE A 2 -25.89 -29.18 5.76
N PRO A 3 -25.91 -29.71 4.52
CA PRO A 3 -24.72 -29.74 3.64
C PRO A 3 -24.15 -28.34 3.38
N MET A 4 -25.00 -27.32 3.27
CA MET A 4 -24.58 -25.92 3.10
C MET A 4 -23.85 -25.31 4.31
N ILE A 5 -24.24 -25.66 5.54
CA ILE A 5 -23.54 -25.22 6.76
C ILE A 5 -22.13 -25.81 6.79
N ARG A 6 -22.03 -27.11 6.47
CA ARG A 6 -20.74 -27.81 6.41
C ARG A 6 -19.83 -27.20 5.34
N HIS A 7 -20.37 -26.92 4.15
CA HIS A 7 -19.65 -26.24 3.07
C HIS A 7 -19.11 -24.88 3.50
N ASN A 8 -19.96 -24.00 4.04
CA ASN A 8 -19.56 -22.67 4.48
C ASN A 8 -18.53 -22.69 5.62
N HIS A 9 -18.60 -23.69 6.50
CA HIS A 9 -17.60 -23.86 7.54
C HIS A 9 -16.24 -24.25 6.97
N LEU A 10 -16.21 -25.25 6.09
CA LEU A 10 -14.99 -25.71 5.42
C LEU A 10 -14.36 -24.60 4.56
N LEU A 11 -15.17 -23.90 3.75
CA LEU A 11 -14.69 -22.78 2.93
C LEU A 11 -14.07 -21.68 3.79
N TRP A 12 -14.70 -21.34 4.92
CA TRP A 12 -14.15 -20.35 5.84
C TRP A 12 -12.81 -20.81 6.45
N GLN A 13 -12.72 -22.06 6.89
CA GLN A 13 -11.49 -22.62 7.47
C GLN A 13 -10.34 -22.61 6.45
N GLU A 14 -10.59 -23.09 5.24
CA GLU A 14 -9.58 -23.17 4.18
C GLU A 14 -9.14 -21.78 3.72
N ILE A 15 -10.06 -20.82 3.56
CA ILE A 15 -9.68 -19.43 3.24
C ILE A 15 -8.81 -18.82 4.35
N THR A 16 -9.17 -19.03 5.61
CA THR A 16 -8.37 -18.50 6.74
C THR A 16 -6.99 -19.15 6.79
N GLN A 17 -6.89 -20.46 6.64
CA GLN A 17 -5.60 -21.17 6.61
C GLN A 17 -4.75 -20.76 5.40
N ALA A 18 -5.34 -20.65 4.21
CA ALA A 18 -4.66 -20.19 3.01
C ALA A 18 -4.14 -18.76 3.20
N SER A 19 -4.96 -17.86 3.75
CA SER A 19 -4.57 -16.48 4.04
C SER A 19 -3.35 -16.41 4.97
N GLU A 20 -3.30 -17.21 6.03
CA GLU A 20 -2.15 -17.25 6.95
C GLU A 20 -0.89 -17.83 6.30
N ARG A 21 -1.04 -18.83 5.41
CA ARG A 21 0.09 -19.44 4.71
C ARG A 21 0.75 -18.49 3.72
N ILE A 22 -0.04 -17.69 2.99
CA ILE A 22 0.47 -16.76 1.95
C ILE A 22 1.56 -15.82 2.46
N ASP A 23 1.47 -15.39 3.73
CA ASP A 23 2.46 -14.48 4.32
C ASP A 23 3.85 -15.12 4.47
N ASN A 24 3.91 -16.45 4.51
CA ASN A 24 5.14 -17.21 4.71
C ASN A 24 5.66 -17.88 3.43
N VAL A 25 4.92 -17.78 2.32
CA VAL A 25 5.29 -18.36 1.03
C VAL A 25 6.60 -17.76 0.53
N GLN A 26 7.49 -18.61 0.03
CA GLN A 26 8.81 -18.20 -0.48
C GLN A 26 8.95 -18.29 -2.00
N SER A 27 8.02 -18.97 -2.69
CA SER A 27 8.08 -19.12 -4.14
C SER A 27 6.70 -19.02 -4.83
N PRO A 28 6.67 -18.69 -6.14
CA PRO A 28 5.44 -18.73 -6.95
C PRO A 28 4.78 -20.12 -6.99
N GLU A 29 5.57 -21.20 -6.97
CA GLU A 29 5.05 -22.57 -7.04
C GLU A 29 4.24 -22.92 -5.78
N GLU A 30 4.74 -22.56 -4.61
CA GLU A 30 4.02 -22.71 -3.33
C GLU A 30 2.69 -21.93 -3.34
N LEU A 31 2.68 -20.74 -3.96
CA LEU A 31 1.47 -19.95 -4.10
C LEU A 31 0.43 -20.64 -5.01
N LEU A 32 0.88 -21.20 -6.14
CA LEU A 32 0.04 -21.99 -7.04
C LEU A 32 -0.50 -23.24 -6.35
N GLU A 33 0.30 -23.93 -5.52
CA GLU A 33 -0.16 -25.08 -4.74
C GLU A 33 -1.29 -24.71 -3.77
N ILE A 34 -1.21 -23.54 -3.12
CA ILE A 34 -2.29 -23.03 -2.27
C ILE A 34 -3.57 -22.84 -3.10
N VAL A 35 -3.47 -22.22 -4.28
CA VAL A 35 -4.63 -22.00 -5.16
C VAL A 35 -5.21 -23.33 -5.64
N GLU A 36 -4.37 -24.26 -6.10
CA GLU A 36 -4.79 -25.59 -6.55
C GLU A 36 -5.48 -26.39 -5.43
N SER A 37 -5.04 -26.24 -4.18
CA SER A 37 -5.68 -26.89 -3.03
C SER A 37 -7.14 -26.44 -2.83
N MET A 38 -7.48 -25.21 -3.23
CA MET A 38 -8.82 -24.65 -3.13
C MET A 38 -9.82 -25.31 -4.10
N ARG A 39 -9.35 -25.95 -5.18
CA ARG A 39 -10.22 -26.71 -6.11
C ARG A 39 -11.04 -27.81 -5.40
N LYS A 40 -10.54 -28.32 -4.27
CA LYS A 40 -11.21 -29.35 -3.48
C LYS A 40 -12.56 -28.89 -2.92
N ILE A 41 -12.77 -27.57 -2.80
CA ILE A 41 -14.02 -26.98 -2.35
C ILE A 41 -14.71 -26.34 -3.56
N SER A 42 -15.80 -26.94 -4.02
CA SER A 42 -16.63 -26.36 -5.07
C SER A 42 -18.08 -26.24 -4.58
N PRO A 43 -18.74 -25.08 -4.73
CA PRO A 43 -18.23 -23.81 -5.29
C PRO A 43 -17.38 -23.00 -4.28
N LEU A 44 -16.43 -22.18 -4.78
CA LEU A 44 -15.63 -21.24 -3.98
C LEU A 44 -16.40 -19.95 -3.62
N GLN A 45 -17.67 -20.11 -3.27
CA GLN A 45 -18.56 -19.07 -2.82
C GLN A 45 -19.35 -19.56 -1.61
N PHE A 46 -19.65 -18.64 -0.69
CA PHE A 46 -20.49 -18.94 0.45
C PHE A 46 -21.94 -19.18 -0.01
N ASP A 47 -22.51 -20.32 0.39
CA ASP A 47 -23.90 -20.63 0.09
C ASP A 47 -24.82 -19.72 0.91
N ARG A 48 -25.59 -18.88 0.20
CA ARG A 48 -26.52 -17.92 0.79
C ARG A 48 -27.69 -18.59 1.54
N ARG A 49 -28.02 -19.84 1.22
CA ARG A 49 -29.14 -20.58 1.84
C ARG A 49 -28.91 -20.86 3.32
N ASP A 50 -27.66 -21.02 3.72
CA ASP A 50 -27.27 -21.14 5.13
C ASP A 50 -27.70 -19.92 5.95
N TYR A 51 -27.37 -18.73 5.44
CA TYR A 51 -27.73 -17.46 6.08
C TYR A 51 -29.24 -17.24 6.08
N LEU A 52 -29.93 -17.64 5.02
CA LEU A 52 -31.39 -17.56 4.95
C LEU A 52 -32.05 -18.36 6.08
N LEU A 53 -31.54 -19.55 6.44
CA LEU A 53 -32.08 -20.30 7.58
C LEU A 53 -31.94 -19.54 8.89
N TYR A 54 -30.77 -18.94 9.15
CA TYR A 54 -30.55 -18.13 10.35
C TYR A 54 -31.45 -16.89 10.38
N PHE A 55 -31.62 -16.21 9.24
CA PHE A 55 -32.52 -15.07 9.12
C PHE A 55 -33.98 -15.46 9.33
N VAL A 56 -34.45 -16.58 8.79
CA VAL A 56 -35.83 -17.05 8.97
C VAL A 56 -36.09 -17.42 10.44
N ALA A 57 -35.15 -18.08 11.10
CA ALA A 57 -35.25 -18.42 12.52
C ALA A 57 -35.32 -17.16 13.39
N ASP A 58 -34.44 -16.19 13.16
CA ASP A 58 -34.39 -14.91 13.87
C ASP A 58 -35.65 -14.06 13.62
N PHE A 59 -36.12 -14.01 12.37
CA PHE A 59 -37.34 -13.29 11.99
C PHE A 59 -38.59 -13.90 12.63
N THR A 60 -38.65 -15.23 12.74
CA THR A 60 -39.75 -15.93 13.43
C THR A 60 -39.75 -15.59 14.92
N LEU A 61 -38.58 -15.52 15.55
CA LEU A 61 -38.42 -15.11 16.95
C LEU A 61 -38.84 -13.65 17.14
N LEU A 62 -38.49 -12.77 16.21
CA LEU A 62 -38.89 -11.36 16.21
C LEU A 62 -40.42 -11.20 16.10
N ILE A 63 -41.08 -11.89 15.16
CA ILE A 63 -42.54 -11.85 15.00
C ILE A 63 -43.23 -12.40 16.26
N THR A 64 -42.77 -13.54 16.77
CA THR A 64 -43.37 -14.18 17.95
C THR A 64 -43.21 -13.30 19.18
N GLY A 65 -42.01 -12.74 19.41
CA GLY A 65 -41.75 -11.81 20.50
C GLY A 65 -42.61 -10.54 20.41
N PHE A 66 -42.77 -9.98 19.21
CA PHE A 66 -43.64 -8.82 18.98
C PHE A 66 -45.11 -9.12 19.28
N TYR A 67 -45.61 -10.26 18.79
CA TYR A 67 -47.01 -10.68 19.01
C TYR A 67 -47.30 -10.90 20.50
N LEU A 68 -46.44 -11.65 21.19
CA LEU A 68 -46.61 -11.94 22.62
C LEU A 68 -46.44 -10.69 23.49
N TYR A 69 -45.53 -9.78 23.15
CA TYR A 69 -45.41 -8.49 23.83
C TYR A 69 -46.70 -7.67 23.69
N ARG A 70 -47.30 -7.64 22.49
CA ARG A 70 -48.53 -6.92 22.24
C ARG A 70 -49.72 -7.47 23.04
N GLU A 71 -49.81 -8.78 23.22
CA GLU A 71 -50.90 -9.40 23.99
C GLU A 71 -50.72 -9.28 25.50
N THR A 72 -49.51 -9.49 26.01
CA THR A 72 -49.25 -9.63 27.46
C THR A 72 -48.71 -8.35 28.10
N GLY A 73 -48.01 -7.50 27.34
CA GLY A 73 -47.29 -6.33 27.86
C GLY A 73 -46.06 -6.67 28.71
N GLU A 74 -45.66 -7.94 28.81
CA GLU A 74 -44.56 -8.35 29.69
C GLU A 74 -43.19 -7.91 29.16
N GLY A 75 -42.34 -7.40 30.05
CA GLY A 75 -40.99 -6.94 29.71
C GLY A 75 -40.06 -8.01 29.14
N LEU A 76 -40.32 -9.29 29.43
CA LEU A 76 -39.56 -10.42 28.88
C LEU A 76 -39.66 -10.49 27.34
N PHE A 77 -40.84 -10.24 26.76
CA PHE A 77 -41.01 -10.26 25.31
C PHE A 77 -40.38 -9.06 24.62
N LEU A 78 -40.36 -7.89 25.28
CA LEU A 78 -39.59 -6.72 24.83
C LEU A 78 -38.09 -7.03 24.80
N PHE A 79 -37.58 -7.71 25.83
CA PHE A 79 -36.19 -8.17 25.87
C PHE A 79 -35.88 -9.16 24.73
N LEU A 80 -36.73 -10.14 24.47
CA LEU A 80 -36.56 -11.08 23.36
C LEU A 80 -36.56 -10.39 21.99
N LEU A 81 -37.38 -9.36 21.81
CA LEU A 81 -37.40 -8.55 20.59
C LEU A 81 -36.08 -7.79 20.40
N MET A 82 -35.57 -7.16 21.47
CA MET A 82 -34.27 -6.49 21.44
C MET A 82 -33.13 -7.47 21.14
N LEU A 83 -33.19 -8.68 21.71
CA LEU A 83 -32.22 -9.74 21.47
C LEU A 83 -32.26 -10.22 20.01
N ALA A 84 -33.44 -10.41 19.43
CA ALA A 84 -33.60 -10.76 18.01
C ALA A 84 -32.97 -9.70 17.11
N LEU A 85 -33.29 -8.42 17.33
CA LEU A 85 -32.69 -7.33 16.57
C LEU A 85 -31.15 -7.31 16.68
N PHE A 86 -30.62 -7.55 17.88
CA PHE A 86 -29.18 -7.64 18.10
C PHE A 86 -28.54 -8.82 17.35
N ILE A 87 -29.16 -10.00 17.41
CA ILE A 87 -28.71 -11.20 16.69
C ILE A 87 -28.75 -10.97 15.17
N GLY A 88 -29.84 -10.39 14.65
CA GLY A 88 -29.99 -10.04 13.23
C GLY A 88 -28.88 -9.11 12.74
N ILE A 89 -28.50 -8.09 13.53
CA ILE A 89 -27.37 -7.20 13.20
C ILE A 89 -26.06 -7.98 13.12
N ILE A 90 -25.77 -8.85 14.10
CA ILE A 90 -24.55 -9.68 14.10
C ILE A 90 -24.51 -10.60 12.88
N LEU A 91 -25.62 -11.25 12.54
CA LEU A 91 -25.72 -12.14 11.39
C LEU A 91 -25.50 -11.37 10.08
N ALA A 92 -26.10 -10.18 9.94
CA ALA A 92 -25.91 -9.32 8.77
C ALA A 92 -24.44 -8.89 8.60
N ILE A 93 -23.79 -8.44 9.67
CA ILE A 93 -22.36 -8.07 9.65
C ILE A 93 -21.49 -9.28 9.28
N ARG A 94 -21.77 -10.45 9.88
CA ARG A 94 -21.03 -11.68 9.61
C ARG A 94 -21.17 -12.11 8.15
N PHE A 95 -22.38 -12.05 7.59
CA PHE A 95 -22.64 -12.36 6.19
C PHE A 95 -21.85 -11.42 5.27
N TYR A 96 -21.98 -10.11 5.47
CA TYR A 96 -21.31 -9.10 4.65
C TYR A 96 -19.78 -9.24 4.69
N ARG A 97 -19.21 -9.58 5.84
CA ARG A 97 -17.76 -9.84 5.96
C ARG A 97 -17.34 -11.12 5.25
N ARG A 98 -18.11 -12.20 5.41
CA ARG A 98 -17.76 -13.52 4.83
C ARG A 98 -17.84 -13.53 3.31
N GLU A 99 -18.84 -12.86 2.73
CA GLU A 99 -18.99 -12.79 1.27
C GLU A 99 -17.76 -12.19 0.57
N LYS A 100 -17.02 -11.30 1.25
CA LYS A 100 -15.80 -10.67 0.71
C LYS A 100 -14.54 -11.51 0.86
N LEU A 101 -14.55 -12.56 1.67
CA LEU A 101 -13.33 -13.32 1.99
C LEU A 101 -12.67 -13.96 0.75
N PRO A 102 -13.40 -14.59 -0.19
CA PRO A 102 -12.77 -15.16 -1.38
C PRO A 102 -12.10 -14.09 -2.24
N GLN A 103 -12.74 -12.93 -2.40
CA GLN A 103 -12.17 -11.80 -3.15
C GLN A 103 -10.94 -11.22 -2.46
N GLN A 104 -10.97 -11.08 -1.13
CA GLN A 104 -9.83 -10.62 -0.34
C GLN A 104 -8.64 -11.59 -0.46
N LEU A 105 -8.91 -12.90 -0.38
CA LEU A 105 -7.89 -13.92 -0.56
C LEU A 105 -7.32 -13.87 -1.98
N SER A 106 -8.17 -13.76 -3.00
CA SER A 106 -7.74 -13.65 -4.41
C SER A 106 -6.81 -12.46 -4.62
N LYS A 107 -7.18 -11.29 -4.07
CA LYS A 107 -6.34 -10.08 -4.12
C LYS A 107 -5.01 -10.27 -3.40
N LYS A 108 -5.02 -10.95 -2.25
CA LYS A 108 -3.80 -11.23 -1.48
C LYS A 108 -2.86 -12.16 -2.25
N ILE A 109 -3.40 -13.21 -2.88
CA ILE A 109 -2.66 -14.13 -3.75
C ILE A 109 -2.06 -13.37 -4.92
N PHE A 110 -2.89 -12.65 -5.67
CA PHE A 110 -2.44 -11.88 -6.83
C PHE A 110 -1.36 -10.85 -6.47
N GLN A 111 -1.53 -10.12 -5.35
CA GLN A 111 -0.52 -9.18 -4.90
C GLN A 111 0.79 -9.88 -4.52
N ARG A 112 0.74 -11.06 -3.89
CA ARG A 112 1.94 -11.82 -3.55
C ARG A 112 2.68 -12.30 -4.81
N ASP A 113 1.94 -12.80 -5.78
CA ASP A 113 2.44 -13.23 -7.09
C ASP A 113 3.13 -12.09 -7.84
N LEU A 114 2.46 -10.94 -7.93
CA LEU A 114 2.98 -9.71 -8.53
C LEU A 114 4.32 -9.27 -7.92
N LEU A 115 4.49 -9.43 -6.60
CA LEU A 115 5.75 -9.16 -5.93
C LEU A 115 6.84 -10.16 -6.32
N PHE A 116 6.53 -11.46 -6.43
CA PHE A 116 7.49 -12.46 -6.88
C PHE A 116 7.95 -12.23 -8.32
N ASP A 117 7.04 -11.93 -9.24
CA ASP A 117 7.35 -11.63 -10.64
C ASP A 117 8.37 -10.50 -10.82
N ASN A 118 8.32 -9.54 -9.89
CA ASN A 118 9.17 -8.36 -9.86
C ASN A 118 10.34 -8.46 -8.86
N GLN A 119 10.56 -9.63 -8.25
CA GLN A 119 11.65 -9.92 -7.30
C GLN A 119 11.64 -8.98 -6.07
N ILE A 120 10.44 -8.69 -5.57
CA ILE A 120 10.22 -7.81 -4.43
C ILE A 120 9.74 -8.65 -3.25
N VAL A 121 10.28 -8.37 -2.07
CA VAL A 121 9.88 -9.05 -0.83
C VAL A 121 9.34 -8.05 0.19
N PRO A 122 8.23 -8.35 0.86
CA PRO A 122 7.77 -7.54 1.99
C PRO A 122 8.75 -7.71 3.15
N ILE A 123 9.02 -6.61 3.84
CA ILE A 123 9.87 -6.60 5.03
C ILE A 123 9.18 -5.85 6.17
N ALA A 124 9.64 -6.12 7.39
CA ALA A 124 9.08 -5.51 8.58
C ALA A 124 9.31 -3.98 8.57
N PRO A 125 8.28 -3.14 8.79
CA PRO A 125 8.41 -1.68 8.84
C PRO A 125 9.50 -1.15 9.76
N GLU A 126 9.78 -1.86 10.85
CA GLU A 126 10.78 -1.52 11.86
C GLU A 126 12.22 -1.50 11.30
N THR A 127 12.44 -2.09 10.11
CA THR A 127 13.72 -2.07 9.40
C THR A 127 14.15 -0.65 9.02
N LEU A 128 13.20 0.26 8.82
CA LEU A 128 13.47 1.67 8.52
C LEU A 128 12.88 2.57 9.63
N PRO A 129 13.63 2.84 10.71
CA PRO A 129 13.16 3.67 11.81
C PRO A 129 12.95 5.11 11.34
N ILE A 130 11.70 5.58 11.44
CA ILE A 130 11.26 6.91 10.99
C ILE A 130 12.05 8.04 11.65
N ASP A 131 12.43 7.88 12.93
CA ASP A 131 13.20 8.90 13.65
C ASP A 131 14.56 9.16 13.02
N GLN A 132 15.20 8.13 12.45
CA GLN A 132 16.45 8.31 11.71
C GLN A 132 16.19 8.98 10.36
N LEU A 133 15.15 8.56 9.65
CA LEU A 133 14.76 9.13 8.37
C LEU A 133 14.38 10.61 8.47
N LEU A 134 13.71 11.00 9.56
CA LEU A 134 13.36 12.39 9.89
C LEU A 134 14.57 13.31 10.01
N GLN A 135 15.68 12.79 10.54
CA GLN A 135 16.93 13.54 10.71
C GLN A 135 17.69 13.65 9.39
N GLN A 136 17.54 12.68 8.49
CA GLN A 136 18.32 12.56 7.27
C GLN A 136 17.66 13.21 6.05
N PHE A 137 16.32 13.20 5.98
CA PHE A 137 15.59 13.70 4.81
C PHE A 137 14.46 14.64 5.19
N ARG A 138 14.30 15.69 4.37
CA ARG A 138 13.21 16.66 4.52
C ARG A 138 11.86 16.06 4.15
N GLU A 139 11.83 15.06 3.27
CA GLU A 139 10.62 14.34 2.88
C GLU A 139 9.83 13.78 4.08
N PHE A 140 10.53 13.25 5.09
CA PHE A 140 9.86 12.67 6.26
C PHE A 140 9.43 13.73 7.28
N ASN A 141 9.95 14.97 7.19
CA ASN A 141 9.53 16.11 8.00
C ASN A 141 8.20 16.72 7.52
N ARG A 142 7.22 15.84 7.25
CA ARG A 142 5.82 16.16 6.93
C ARG A 142 4.93 15.65 8.06
N GLY A 143 3.75 16.21 8.22
CA GLY A 143 2.92 15.90 9.39
C GLY A 143 3.36 16.72 10.59
N ASN A 144 2.45 17.00 11.50
CA ASN A 144 2.75 17.59 12.81
C ASN A 144 2.24 16.75 13.99
N TYR A 145 1.53 15.64 13.72
CA TYR A 145 0.89 14.81 14.74
C TYR A 145 1.44 13.37 14.78
N ARG A 146 1.28 12.61 13.70
CA ARG A 146 1.71 11.20 13.61
C ARG A 146 2.35 10.91 12.27
N ARG A 147 3.30 9.97 12.26
CA ARG A 147 4.06 9.49 11.10
C ARG A 147 4.27 7.97 11.22
N ASP A 148 4.04 7.23 10.15
CA ASP A 148 4.23 5.79 10.07
C ASP A 148 4.57 5.33 8.64
N ILE A 149 5.23 4.17 8.52
CA ILE A 149 5.52 3.51 7.25
C ILE A 149 4.77 2.17 7.26
N PRO A 150 3.47 2.15 6.94
CA PRO A 150 2.66 0.92 7.00
C PRO A 150 3.17 -0.20 6.08
N ASP A 151 3.65 0.14 4.89
CA ASP A 151 4.13 -0.85 3.93
C ASP A 151 5.58 -0.58 3.56
N LEU A 152 6.40 -1.62 3.65
CA LEU A 152 7.80 -1.60 3.30
C LEU A 152 8.17 -2.84 2.49
N LEU A 153 8.70 -2.61 1.30
CA LEU A 153 9.11 -3.67 0.39
C LEU A 153 10.59 -3.50 0.03
N LYS A 154 11.30 -4.62 -0.14
CA LYS A 154 12.69 -4.66 -0.57
C LYS A 154 12.78 -5.29 -1.96
N GLY A 155 13.55 -4.66 -2.85
CA GLY A 155 13.94 -5.26 -4.12
C GLY A 155 15.38 -4.89 -4.46
N GLU A 156 15.81 -5.24 -5.67
CA GLU A 156 17.16 -4.98 -6.15
C GLU A 156 17.15 -4.20 -7.46
N VAL A 157 18.06 -3.23 -7.59
CA VAL A 157 18.32 -2.53 -8.84
C VAL A 157 19.69 -2.94 -9.39
N ALA A 158 19.70 -3.41 -10.64
CA ALA A 158 20.93 -3.77 -11.31
C ALA A 158 21.72 -2.52 -11.72
N LEU A 159 23.04 -2.54 -11.53
CA LEU A 159 23.92 -1.49 -12.04
C LEU A 159 24.42 -1.86 -13.45
N GLU A 160 24.61 -0.87 -14.32
CA GLU A 160 25.09 -1.15 -15.69
C GLU A 160 26.51 -1.78 -15.71
N GLY A 161 26.67 -2.78 -16.58
CA GLY A 161 27.92 -3.50 -16.90
C GLY A 161 27.64 -4.85 -17.58
N HIS A 162 28.20 -5.14 -18.76
CA HIS A 162 27.80 -6.26 -19.64
C HIS A 162 28.28 -7.67 -19.20
N SER A 163 28.22 -8.01 -17.91
CA SER A 163 28.67 -9.31 -17.38
C SER A 163 27.54 -10.03 -16.66
N HIS A 164 27.53 -11.37 -16.72
CA HIS A 164 26.56 -12.23 -16.01
C HIS A 164 26.56 -12.10 -14.48
N ASN A 165 27.50 -11.33 -13.90
CA ASN A 165 27.54 -10.96 -12.48
C ASN A 165 27.41 -9.43 -12.30
N GLN A 166 26.27 -8.84 -12.66
CA GLN A 166 26.02 -7.43 -12.41
C GLN A 166 25.86 -7.18 -10.90
N PRO A 167 26.61 -6.23 -10.31
CA PRO A 167 26.38 -5.85 -8.91
C PRO A 167 24.99 -5.18 -8.80
N THR A 168 24.22 -5.62 -7.81
CA THR A 168 22.91 -5.04 -7.48
C THR A 168 23.01 -4.15 -6.24
N ILE A 169 22.08 -3.20 -6.13
CA ILE A 169 21.87 -2.39 -4.93
C ILE A 169 20.46 -2.64 -4.44
N ASP A 170 20.33 -2.88 -3.13
CA ASP A 170 19.04 -3.00 -2.48
C ASP A 170 18.30 -1.66 -2.54
N PHE A 171 17.05 -1.68 -2.98
CA PHE A 171 16.13 -0.57 -2.79
C PHE A 171 15.02 -0.95 -1.82
N TYR A 172 14.55 0.04 -1.09
CA TYR A 172 13.40 -0.07 -0.22
C TYR A 172 12.27 0.80 -0.76
N TYR A 173 11.20 0.17 -1.22
CA TYR A 173 9.96 0.89 -1.52
C TYR A 173 9.18 1.12 -0.23
N PHE A 174 8.87 2.37 0.07
CA PHE A 174 8.13 2.75 1.26
C PHE A 174 6.78 3.39 0.90
N HIS A 175 5.78 3.10 1.72
CA HIS A 175 4.54 3.85 1.83
C HIS A 175 4.60 4.65 3.14
N PHE A 176 4.78 5.96 3.05
CA PHE A 176 4.84 6.88 4.19
C PHE A 176 3.48 7.53 4.42
N HIS A 177 2.89 7.27 5.59
CA HIS A 177 1.65 7.89 6.07
C HIS A 177 2.00 8.97 7.11
N TYR A 178 1.38 10.15 6.98
CA TYR A 178 1.52 11.21 7.97
C TYR A 178 0.21 11.95 8.21
N ILE A 179 0.10 12.55 9.40
CA ILE A 179 -1.09 13.29 9.85
C ILE A 179 -0.73 14.72 10.21
N ASP A 180 -1.49 15.67 9.64
CA ASP A 180 -1.56 17.06 10.10
C ASP A 180 -2.77 17.23 11.03
N GLU A 181 -2.54 17.66 12.27
CA GLU A 181 -3.54 18.16 13.22
C GLU A 181 -3.75 19.66 12.98
N GLU A 182 -5.00 20.03 12.73
CA GLU A 182 -5.49 21.40 12.62
C GLU A 182 -6.50 21.68 13.74
N ILE A 183 -6.39 22.84 14.37
CA ILE A 183 -7.34 23.31 15.38
C ILE A 183 -8.26 24.34 14.72
N ILE A 184 -9.53 23.98 14.55
CA ILE A 184 -10.56 24.84 13.99
C ILE A 184 -11.40 25.41 15.12
N GLU A 185 -11.61 26.72 15.10
CA GLU A 185 -12.53 27.41 16.02
C GLU A 185 -13.95 27.33 15.44
N GLU A 186 -14.83 26.57 16.09
CA GLU A 186 -16.26 26.51 15.77
C GLU A 186 -17.05 27.26 16.85
N LYS A 187 -18.17 27.92 16.48
CA LYS A 187 -19.10 28.46 17.47
C LYS A 187 -20.16 27.41 17.80
N ASP A 188 -20.40 27.18 19.08
CA ASP A 188 -21.52 26.34 19.50
C ASP A 188 -22.88 27.03 19.23
N ASN A 189 -23.98 26.30 19.44
CA ASN A 189 -25.35 26.83 19.27
C ASN A 189 -25.66 28.02 20.20
N ALA A 190 -24.81 28.31 21.18
CA ALA A 190 -24.89 29.45 22.09
C ALA A 190 -23.89 30.58 21.73
N GLY A 191 -23.20 30.48 20.60
CA GLY A 191 -22.25 31.47 20.10
C GLY A 191 -20.87 31.47 20.78
N LYS A 192 -20.57 30.49 21.64
CA LYS A 192 -19.29 30.39 22.33
C LYS A 192 -18.24 29.70 21.45
N PRO A 193 -16.99 30.19 21.46
CA PRO A 193 -15.91 29.54 20.70
C PRO A 193 -15.57 28.18 21.31
N LYS A 194 -15.49 27.17 20.45
CA LYS A 194 -15.13 25.78 20.77
C LYS A 194 -14.08 25.33 19.78
N ASN A 195 -12.93 24.93 20.31
CA ASN A 195 -11.86 24.37 19.50
C ASN A 195 -12.19 22.91 19.15
N ARG A 196 -12.11 22.57 17.86
CA ARG A 196 -12.23 21.21 17.35
C ARG A 196 -10.92 20.83 16.66
N LYS A 197 -10.38 19.66 17.02
CA LYS A 197 -9.23 19.07 16.34
C LYS A 197 -9.70 18.32 15.10
N VAL A 198 -9.07 18.59 13.97
CA VAL A 198 -9.28 17.89 12.70
C VAL A 198 -7.95 17.27 12.28
N TYR A 199 -8.00 16.00 11.88
CA TYR A 199 -6.84 15.22 11.47
C TYR A 199 -6.91 14.99 9.96
N HIS A 200 -5.90 15.47 9.25
CA HIS A 200 -5.77 15.29 7.80
C HIS A 200 -4.72 14.23 7.52
N HIS A 201 -5.13 13.15 6.85
CA HIS A 201 -4.28 12.02 6.51
C HIS A 201 -3.68 12.19 5.12
N TYR A 202 -2.38 11.98 5.00
CA TYR A 202 -1.64 12.11 3.75
C TYR A 202 -0.68 10.96 3.54
N HIS A 203 -0.40 10.66 2.27
CA HIS A 203 0.41 9.54 1.86
C HIS A 203 1.48 9.98 0.87
N ARG A 204 2.67 9.42 1.01
CA ARG A 204 3.81 9.58 0.11
C ARG A 204 4.44 8.23 -0.13
N TYR A 205 4.95 8.03 -1.34
CA TYR A 205 5.53 6.77 -1.77
C TYR A 205 6.92 7.03 -2.31
N GLY A 206 7.80 6.04 -2.30
CA GLY A 206 9.12 6.26 -2.84
C GLY A 206 10.07 5.11 -2.72
N LEU A 207 11.29 5.34 -3.19
CA LEU A 207 12.42 4.44 -3.11
C LEU A 207 13.50 5.05 -2.21
N LEU A 208 14.08 4.23 -1.35
CA LEU A 208 15.25 4.55 -0.54
C LEU A 208 16.37 3.55 -0.86
N LEU A 209 17.57 4.04 -1.13
CA LEU A 209 18.74 3.21 -1.44
C LEU A 209 19.93 3.64 -0.59
N ASP A 210 20.67 2.66 -0.08
CA ASP A 210 21.94 2.89 0.61
C ASP A 210 23.10 2.87 -0.38
N LEU A 211 23.80 4.01 -0.49
CA LEU A 211 24.89 4.18 -1.46
C LEU A 211 26.26 3.80 -0.90
N THR A 212 26.36 3.38 0.35
CA THR A 212 27.63 2.95 0.97
C THR A 212 28.25 1.73 0.27
N LYS A 213 27.43 0.90 -0.39
CA LYS A 213 27.89 -0.19 -1.26
C LYS A 213 28.46 0.31 -2.59
N LEU A 214 28.06 1.50 -3.05
CA LEU A 214 28.47 2.08 -4.33
C LEU A 214 29.76 2.91 -4.20
N THR A 215 29.86 3.73 -3.16
CA THR A 215 31.02 4.60 -2.93
C THR A 215 31.34 4.71 -1.44
N LYS A 216 32.64 4.73 -1.13
CA LYS A 216 33.15 4.98 0.22
C LYS A 216 33.37 6.48 0.50
N GLN A 217 33.26 7.32 -0.54
CA GLN A 217 33.41 8.76 -0.38
C GLN A 217 32.14 9.36 0.20
N LEU A 218 32.31 10.42 1.00
CA LEU A 218 31.19 11.22 1.47
C LEU A 218 30.65 12.02 0.26
N LEU A 219 29.36 11.83 -0.03
CA LEU A 219 28.64 12.52 -1.08
C LEU A 219 28.10 13.85 -0.54
N PRO A 220 28.27 14.95 -1.30
CA PRO A 220 27.62 16.21 -0.99
C PRO A 220 26.09 16.08 -1.02
N THR A 221 25.40 16.94 -0.26
CA THR A 221 23.93 16.92 -0.25
C THR A 221 23.37 17.54 -1.53
N LEU A 222 22.31 16.95 -2.04
CA LEU A 222 21.59 17.43 -3.23
C LEU A 222 20.09 17.14 -3.06
N GLN A 223 19.26 18.16 -3.25
CA GLN A 223 17.80 18.02 -3.27
C GLN A 223 17.24 18.63 -4.57
N ILE A 224 16.49 17.83 -5.32
CA ILE A 224 15.74 18.25 -6.50
C ILE A 224 14.25 18.02 -6.20
N SER A 225 13.44 19.07 -6.15
CA SER A 225 12.04 18.95 -5.74
C SER A 225 11.07 19.67 -6.66
N ALA A 226 10.06 18.94 -7.15
CA ALA A 226 8.87 19.50 -7.79
C ALA A 226 7.78 19.86 -6.76
N ASP A 227 7.87 19.33 -5.53
CA ASP A 227 6.91 19.60 -4.48
C ASP A 227 7.08 21.01 -3.89
N ARG A 228 6.01 21.80 -3.97
CA ARG A 228 5.97 23.16 -3.43
C ARG A 228 6.19 23.21 -1.92
N LYS A 229 5.78 22.20 -1.16
CA LYS A 229 5.96 22.14 0.30
C LYS A 229 7.44 22.04 0.70
N LEU A 230 8.28 21.44 -0.15
CA LEU A 230 9.70 21.24 0.11
C LEU A 230 10.60 22.28 -0.55
N ARG A 231 10.04 23.20 -1.36
CA ARG A 231 10.80 24.26 -2.03
C ARG A 231 11.54 25.11 -0.99
N SER A 232 12.85 25.03 -1.03
CA SER A 232 13.81 25.86 -0.31
C SER A 232 14.25 27.05 -1.17
N LYS A 233 15.04 27.95 -0.56
CA LYS A 233 15.75 28.99 -1.31
C LYS A 233 16.64 28.31 -2.36
N ARG A 234 16.53 28.77 -3.61
CA ARG A 234 17.24 28.20 -4.77
C ARG A 234 18.75 28.24 -4.51
N SER A 235 19.45 27.16 -4.87
CA SER A 235 20.90 27.13 -4.95
C SER A 235 21.40 28.16 -5.97
N ASP A 236 22.64 28.62 -5.75
CA ASP A 236 23.38 29.46 -6.69
C ASP A 236 23.67 28.72 -8.00
N TYR A 237 23.69 27.39 -7.98
CA TYR A 237 23.76 26.57 -9.20
C TYR A 237 22.38 26.15 -9.68
N LEU A 238 22.09 26.36 -10.97
CA LEU A 238 20.91 25.86 -11.66
C LEU A 238 21.24 25.47 -13.12
N PRO A 239 20.80 24.29 -13.60
CA PRO A 239 20.98 23.90 -15.01
C PRO A 239 20.41 24.94 -15.98
N ALA A 240 20.97 25.06 -17.18
CA ALA A 240 20.54 26.07 -18.17
C ALA A 240 19.08 25.92 -18.64
N SER A 241 18.50 24.71 -18.50
CA SER A 241 17.13 24.42 -18.92
C SER A 241 16.09 25.25 -18.18
N ILE A 242 15.37 26.10 -18.92
CA ILE A 242 14.27 26.91 -18.40
C ILE A 242 13.14 26.02 -17.89
N SER A 243 12.84 24.93 -18.59
CA SER A 243 11.80 23.96 -18.20
C SER A 243 12.12 23.32 -16.85
N PHE A 244 13.39 22.98 -16.62
CA PHE A 244 13.85 22.47 -15.32
C PHE A 244 13.62 23.50 -14.22
N ARG A 245 14.08 24.74 -14.41
CA ARG A 245 13.96 25.83 -13.41
C ARG A 245 12.52 26.22 -13.06
N LYS A 246 11.57 25.98 -13.98
CA LYS A 246 10.13 26.19 -13.74
C LYS A 246 9.50 25.06 -12.94
N THR A 247 9.96 23.83 -13.17
CA THR A 247 9.37 22.62 -12.60
C THR A 247 9.95 22.31 -11.23
N PHE A 248 11.28 22.33 -11.12
CA PHE A 248 12.04 21.88 -9.95
C PHE A 248 12.73 23.05 -9.22
N SER A 249 12.82 22.94 -7.90
CA SER A 249 13.82 23.63 -7.09
C SER A 249 15.04 22.75 -6.89
N LEU A 250 16.21 23.36 -6.79
CA LEU A 250 17.48 22.70 -6.53
C LEU A 250 18.14 23.31 -5.30
N THR A 251 18.58 22.47 -4.38
CA THR A 251 19.46 22.82 -3.26
C THR A 251 20.62 21.85 -3.22
N THR A 252 21.83 22.34 -2.97
CA THR A 252 23.02 21.50 -2.84
C THR A 252 24.04 22.17 -1.92
N SER A 253 24.86 21.37 -1.23
CA SER A 253 26.03 21.87 -0.53
C SER A 253 27.21 22.17 -1.47
N GLU A 254 27.27 21.55 -2.66
CA GLU A 254 28.39 21.68 -3.59
C GLU A 254 27.94 21.81 -5.06
N GLN A 255 28.20 22.97 -5.65
CA GLN A 255 27.75 23.30 -7.02
C GLN A 255 28.40 22.41 -8.09
N HIS A 256 29.70 22.10 -7.94
CA HIS A 256 30.42 21.26 -8.89
C HIS A 256 29.87 19.84 -8.92
N PHE A 257 29.48 19.30 -7.76
CA PHE A 257 28.84 18.00 -7.65
C PHE A 257 27.46 17.99 -8.33
N ALA A 258 26.64 19.00 -8.05
CA ALA A 258 25.34 19.15 -8.74
C ALA A 258 25.50 19.23 -10.26
N ALA A 259 26.53 19.92 -10.76
CA ALA A 259 26.83 20.01 -12.19
C ALA A 259 27.29 18.68 -12.81
N LYS A 260 28.03 17.84 -12.07
CA LYS A 260 28.41 16.48 -12.53
C LYS A 260 27.17 15.60 -12.72
N ILE A 261 26.22 15.65 -11.79
CA ILE A 261 24.99 14.83 -11.84
C ILE A 261 24.01 15.38 -12.88
N LEU A 262 23.78 16.69 -12.88
CA LEU A 262 22.77 17.35 -13.72
C LEU A 262 23.29 17.65 -15.13
N THR A 263 23.81 16.61 -15.79
CA THR A 263 24.12 16.65 -17.23
C THR A 263 22.86 16.97 -18.06
N PRO A 264 23.00 17.45 -19.30
CA PRO A 264 21.84 17.71 -20.17
C PRO A 264 20.89 16.50 -20.28
N THR A 265 21.46 15.30 -20.44
CA THR A 265 20.68 14.05 -20.50
C THR A 265 19.93 13.77 -19.20
N MET A 266 20.56 13.94 -18.04
CA MET A 266 19.89 13.77 -16.74
C MET A 266 18.78 14.79 -16.54
N VAL A 267 18.96 16.04 -16.98
CA VAL A 267 17.94 17.09 -16.92
C VAL A 267 16.71 16.73 -17.77
N GLU A 268 16.90 16.17 -18.96
CA GLU A 268 15.80 15.68 -19.80
C GLU A 268 15.06 14.50 -19.15
N GLN A 269 15.80 13.56 -18.56
CA GLN A 269 15.22 12.43 -17.83
C GLN A 269 14.41 12.91 -16.62
N LEU A 270 14.93 13.87 -15.84
CA LEU A 270 14.22 14.52 -14.73
C LEU A 270 12.91 15.17 -15.18
N LEU A 271 12.92 15.86 -16.34
CA LEU A 271 11.71 16.45 -16.90
C LEU A 271 10.70 15.40 -17.38
N LYS A 272 11.16 14.26 -17.91
CA LYS A 272 10.30 13.16 -18.32
C LYS A 272 9.67 12.48 -17.10
N ILE A 273 10.47 12.09 -16.12
CA ILE A 273 10.00 11.40 -14.91
C ILE A 273 9.13 12.32 -14.05
N GLY A 274 9.47 13.61 -13.94
CA GLY A 274 8.66 14.60 -13.21
C GLY A 274 7.28 14.88 -13.81
N LYS A 275 7.02 14.48 -15.07
CA LYS A 275 5.66 14.51 -15.65
C LYS A 275 4.86 13.27 -15.28
N ALA A 276 5.52 12.12 -15.11
CA ALA A 276 4.88 10.84 -14.77
C ALA A 276 4.64 10.70 -13.26
N PHE A 277 5.52 11.28 -12.43
CA PHE A 277 5.48 11.16 -10.97
C PHE A 277 5.13 12.51 -10.34
N LYS A 278 3.97 12.56 -9.69
CA LYS A 278 3.44 13.80 -9.11
C LYS A 278 4.22 14.17 -7.84
N ASN A 279 4.51 15.47 -7.70
CA ASN A 279 5.24 16.03 -6.55
C ASN A 279 6.55 15.27 -6.27
N LEU A 280 7.30 14.95 -7.34
CA LEU A 280 8.58 14.26 -7.24
C LEU A 280 9.57 15.04 -6.37
N ASN A 281 10.19 14.36 -5.43
CA ASN A 281 11.26 14.87 -4.59
C ASN A 281 12.41 13.87 -4.60
N ILE A 282 13.61 14.34 -4.88
CA ILE A 282 14.83 13.53 -4.88
C ILE A 282 15.78 14.15 -3.87
N GLU A 283 16.21 13.37 -2.90
CA GLU A 283 17.19 13.78 -1.90
C GLU A 283 18.36 12.79 -1.93
N LEU A 284 19.56 13.34 -2.07
CA LEU A 284 20.80 12.59 -2.13
C LEU A 284 21.72 13.08 -1.03
N ASN A 285 22.21 12.13 -0.25
CA ASN A 285 23.29 12.23 0.72
C ASN A 285 24.09 10.91 0.62
N GLN A 286 24.45 10.26 1.73
CA GLN A 286 24.98 8.88 1.69
C GLN A 286 23.93 7.83 1.27
N GLN A 287 22.68 8.25 1.14
CA GLN A 287 21.55 7.50 0.67
C GLN A 287 20.85 8.29 -0.44
N LEU A 288 20.14 7.59 -1.31
CA LEU A 288 19.29 8.17 -2.35
C LEU A 288 17.83 7.92 -1.99
N LEU A 289 17.07 9.00 -1.85
CA LEU A 289 15.63 9.00 -1.66
C LEU A 289 14.95 9.57 -2.91
N ILE A 290 13.94 8.88 -3.43
CA ILE A 290 13.08 9.36 -4.52
C ILE A 290 11.63 9.18 -4.07
N ALA A 291 10.91 10.28 -3.83
CA ALA A 291 9.56 10.28 -3.28
C ALA A 291 8.54 10.99 -4.18
N PHE A 292 7.30 10.52 -4.21
CA PHE A 292 6.20 10.98 -5.07
C PHE A 292 4.82 10.64 -4.48
N ASP A 293 3.74 11.13 -5.12
CA ASP A 293 2.35 10.92 -4.69
C ASP A 293 1.68 9.68 -5.32
N ASN A 294 2.32 9.02 -6.28
CA ASN A 294 1.75 7.88 -7.02
C ASN A 294 1.63 6.64 -6.10
N ALA A 295 0.40 6.22 -5.80
CA ALA A 295 0.11 5.09 -4.91
C ALA A 295 0.13 3.72 -5.60
N ASP A 296 0.00 3.72 -6.92
CA ASP A 296 -0.29 2.58 -7.77
C ASP A 296 0.95 1.96 -8.44
N ILE A 297 2.16 2.37 -8.05
CA ILE A 297 3.38 1.92 -8.73
C ILE A 297 3.68 0.42 -8.55
N ILE A 298 3.15 -0.18 -7.47
CA ILE A 298 3.23 -1.61 -7.14
C ILE A 298 1.88 -2.31 -7.32
N ALA A 299 0.95 -1.70 -8.06
CA ALA A 299 -0.36 -2.25 -8.34
C ALA A 299 -0.46 -2.70 -9.80
N ALA A 300 -1.13 -3.83 -10.01
CA ALA A 300 -1.57 -4.31 -11.31
C ALA A 300 -3.06 -4.63 -11.25
N GLU A 301 -3.72 -4.63 -12.41
CA GLU A 301 -5.12 -5.00 -12.51
C GLU A 301 -5.26 -6.53 -12.49
N GLN A 302 -6.11 -7.03 -11.59
CA GLN A 302 -6.46 -8.44 -11.47
C GLN A 302 -7.72 -8.70 -12.30
N ASN A 303 -7.65 -9.62 -13.26
CA ASN A 303 -8.75 -9.92 -14.17
C ASN A 303 -9.65 -11.05 -13.66
N TYR A 304 -9.07 -12.06 -13.00
CA TYR A 304 -9.79 -13.23 -12.51
C TYR A 304 -9.60 -13.41 -11.00
N ASP A 305 -10.49 -14.15 -10.36
CA ASP A 305 -10.45 -14.42 -8.93
C ASP A 305 -10.72 -15.90 -8.63
N LEU A 306 -10.71 -16.29 -7.35
CA LEU A 306 -10.96 -17.66 -6.93
C LEU A 306 -12.33 -18.22 -7.35
N THR A 307 -13.27 -17.39 -7.80
CA THR A 307 -14.55 -17.88 -8.35
C THR A 307 -14.38 -18.46 -9.77
N ASN A 308 -13.37 -18.00 -10.51
CA ASN A 308 -12.92 -18.52 -11.81
C ASN A 308 -11.51 -19.10 -11.68
N ILE A 309 -11.38 -20.16 -10.90
CA ILE A 309 -10.08 -20.71 -10.47
C ILE A 309 -9.14 -21.09 -11.62
N ASP A 310 -9.68 -21.62 -12.73
CA ASP A 310 -8.88 -22.02 -13.90
C ASP A 310 -8.23 -20.80 -14.58
N ASP A 311 -9.01 -19.78 -14.86
CA ASP A 311 -8.52 -18.54 -15.47
C ASP A 311 -7.59 -17.78 -14.52
N PHE A 312 -7.89 -17.80 -13.22
CA PHE A 312 -7.02 -17.21 -12.20
C PHE A 312 -5.66 -17.90 -12.12
N ILE A 313 -5.61 -19.24 -12.19
CA ILE A 313 -4.34 -19.98 -12.24
C ILE A 313 -3.56 -19.68 -13.52
N LEU A 314 -4.24 -19.48 -14.66
CA LEU A 314 -3.58 -19.06 -15.89
C LEU A 314 -2.99 -17.66 -15.75
N GLU A 315 -3.73 -16.72 -15.17
CA GLU A 315 -3.28 -15.36 -14.89
C GLU A 315 -2.04 -15.33 -13.98
N LEU A 316 -2.02 -16.12 -12.90
CA LEU A 316 -0.86 -16.23 -11.98
C LEU A 316 0.37 -16.89 -12.62
N LYS A 317 0.22 -17.59 -13.74
CA LYS A 317 1.37 -18.14 -14.49
C LYS A 317 1.95 -17.15 -15.49
N GLU A 318 1.19 -16.11 -15.82
CA GLU A 318 1.66 -15.04 -16.69
C GLU A 318 2.48 -14.04 -15.88
N LYS A 319 3.74 -13.86 -16.26
CA LYS A 319 4.61 -12.90 -15.60
C LYS A 319 4.06 -11.48 -15.72
N GLN A 320 3.63 -10.92 -14.62
CA GLN A 320 3.13 -9.55 -14.51
C GLN A 320 4.28 -8.55 -14.41
N THR A 321 4.09 -7.39 -15.04
CA THR A 321 5.07 -6.30 -15.00
C THR A 321 4.52 -5.09 -14.28
N LEU A 322 5.41 -4.29 -13.70
CA LEU A 322 5.08 -3.03 -13.03
C LEU A 322 5.69 -1.86 -13.81
N PRO A 323 5.02 -1.33 -14.86
CA PRO A 323 5.64 -0.35 -15.76
C PRO A 323 6.11 0.94 -15.06
N GLN A 324 5.34 1.43 -14.08
CA GLN A 324 5.73 2.62 -13.31
C GLN A 324 6.96 2.33 -12.43
N LEU A 325 7.00 1.17 -11.76
CA LEU A 325 8.17 0.75 -11.01
C LEU A 325 9.40 0.60 -11.92
N THR A 326 9.27 -0.06 -13.06
CA THR A 326 10.35 -0.19 -14.04
C THR A 326 10.85 1.18 -14.49
N ALA A 327 9.96 2.12 -14.80
CA ALA A 327 10.34 3.46 -15.23
C ALA A 327 11.15 4.22 -14.15
N ILE A 328 10.73 4.15 -12.88
CA ILE A 328 11.46 4.82 -11.79
C ILE A 328 12.74 4.08 -11.42
N LEU A 329 12.82 2.76 -11.56
CA LEU A 329 14.05 1.98 -11.36
C LEU A 329 15.08 2.28 -12.46
N THR A 330 14.67 2.38 -13.73
CA THR A 330 15.55 2.83 -14.82
C THR A 330 16.08 4.23 -14.56
N PHE A 331 15.23 5.14 -14.08
CA PHE A 331 15.67 6.48 -13.70
C PHE A 331 16.66 6.45 -12.53
N THR A 332 16.38 5.65 -11.50
CA THR A 332 17.28 5.42 -10.35
C THR A 332 18.63 4.90 -10.81
N GLN A 333 18.64 3.90 -11.70
CA GLN A 333 19.87 3.33 -12.27
C GLN A 333 20.74 4.40 -12.96
N ASN A 334 20.13 5.32 -13.71
CA ASN A 334 20.86 6.42 -14.34
C ASN A 334 21.49 7.38 -13.31
N ILE A 335 20.81 7.66 -12.20
CA ILE A 335 21.40 8.43 -11.09
C ILE A 335 22.59 7.66 -10.52
N LEU A 336 22.42 6.38 -10.18
CA LEU A 336 23.48 5.55 -9.60
C LEU A 336 24.72 5.49 -10.51
N ASN A 337 24.52 5.36 -11.82
CA ASN A 337 25.61 5.36 -12.79
C ASN A 337 26.36 6.71 -12.83
N SER A 338 25.68 7.84 -12.59
CA SER A 338 26.33 9.17 -12.53
C SER A 338 27.16 9.39 -11.25
N LEU A 339 26.94 8.59 -10.21
CA LEU A 339 27.66 8.65 -8.94
C LEU A 339 28.94 7.81 -8.91
N ARG A 340 29.11 6.92 -9.90
CA ARG A 340 30.39 6.26 -10.19
C ARG A 340 31.39 7.26 -10.80
#